data_AF-A0A7M3BM82-F1
#
_entry.id   AF-A0A7M3BM82-F1
#
_cell.length_a   1.000
_cell.length_b   1.000
_cell.length_c   1.000
_cell.angle_alpha   90.00
_cell.angle_beta   90.00
_cell.angle_gamma   90.00
#
_symmetry.space_group_name_H-M   'P 1'
#
loop_
_entity.id
_entity.type
_entity.pdbx_description
1 polymer ?
#
loop_
_entity_poly.entity_id
_entity_poly.type
_entity_poly.pdbx_seq_one_letter_code
_entity_poly.pdbx_strand_id
1 'polypeptide(L)'
;MTDAISSFGAVGRPVSVHTDGAAKARLKGRYRTETWFKWLGAGAVALAGLFLVLLLSTIVAQAIPALRQNYLTLPIDLSAAKVDPAKLDEVNYDAIAQEALAARFPDVTSRQDRRLLRGLISTGTGVFLRKDIAADPGMLGGTVDYAVPVDDFADLYLKGLLADVGSDEAISTSVTPSKTSGDIDLTFGDDAMLALARGRGATEGENGMLTLTSGASSLLVVFNGGTVKLTALSPGPSGTAVAKGTVIEALDSTAPAASGQAFLRVIDTPEASRKISDKEIVWLDTLKSAGLIESRFNSIFFFTGASREPELAGVWGAVVGSFLTMIVTLAIAFPIGVSAAIYLEEFAPKNRLTTIIEVNINNLAAVPSIVFGLLGLAVFLNFFGMPRSAPVVGGMVLALMTLP
;
A
#
# COMPACT_ATOMS: atom_id res chain seq x y z
N MET A 1 -32.03 -66.06 -86.12
CA MET A 1 -32.96 -64.92 -86.28
C MET A 1 -33.26 -64.43 -84.89
N THR A 2 -32.85 -63.27 -84.39
CA THR A 2 -32.30 -62.06 -85.03
C THR A 2 -31.73 -61.21 -83.89
N ASP A 3 -30.49 -60.74 -84.01
CA ASP A 3 -29.99 -59.63 -83.19
C ASP A 3 -30.72 -58.35 -83.61
N ALA A 4 -31.21 -57.58 -82.64
CA ALA A 4 -31.60 -56.19 -82.84
C ALA A 4 -31.35 -55.40 -81.56
N ILE A 5 -30.26 -54.66 -81.58
CA ILE A 5 -29.84 -53.66 -80.60
C ILE A 5 -30.92 -52.58 -80.51
N SER A 6 -31.41 -52.28 -79.31
CA SER A 6 -32.08 -51.02 -79.01
C SER A 6 -31.46 -50.34 -77.78
N SER A 7 -30.93 -49.17 -78.07
CA SER A 7 -30.34 -48.20 -77.16
C SER A 7 -31.32 -47.78 -76.06
N PHE A 8 -31.07 -48.19 -74.82
CA PHE A 8 -31.56 -47.47 -73.65
C PHE A 8 -30.38 -46.80 -72.95
N GLY A 9 -30.41 -45.46 -72.98
CA GLY A 9 -29.36 -44.59 -72.50
C GLY A 9 -29.01 -44.82 -71.03
N ALA A 10 -27.76 -44.52 -70.70
CA ALA A 10 -27.27 -44.52 -69.34
C ALA A 10 -28.13 -43.59 -68.46
N VAL A 11 -29.03 -44.17 -67.67
CA VAL A 11 -29.71 -43.47 -66.58
C VAL A 11 -28.63 -43.15 -65.55
N GLY A 12 -28.20 -41.89 -65.50
CA GLY A 12 -27.31 -41.40 -64.45
C GLY A 12 -27.92 -41.71 -63.09
N ARG A 13 -27.19 -42.48 -62.26
CA ARG A 13 -27.63 -42.76 -60.89
C ARG A 13 -27.90 -41.42 -60.17
N PRO A 14 -29.02 -41.27 -59.45
CA PRO A 14 -29.27 -40.06 -58.69
C PRO A 14 -28.15 -39.89 -57.66
N VAL A 15 -27.33 -38.85 -57.85
CA VAL A 15 -26.29 -38.48 -56.88
C VAL A 15 -27.02 -38.13 -55.60
N SER A 16 -26.72 -38.84 -54.51
CA SER A 16 -27.40 -38.62 -53.25
C SER A 16 -27.29 -37.15 -52.85
N VAL A 17 -28.38 -36.55 -52.38
CA VAL A 17 -28.49 -35.14 -51.97
C VAL A 17 -27.43 -34.77 -50.91
N HIS A 18 -26.83 -35.77 -50.26
CA HIS A 18 -25.79 -35.65 -49.24
C HIS A 18 -24.35 -35.78 -49.76
N THR A 19 -24.12 -36.17 -51.02
CA THR A 19 -22.77 -36.35 -51.61
C THR A 19 -22.41 -35.33 -52.68
N ASP A 20 -23.32 -34.41 -53.00
CA ASP A 20 -23.11 -33.40 -54.04
C ASP A 20 -22.05 -32.36 -53.63
N GLY A 21 -21.33 -31.79 -54.61
CA GLY A 21 -20.25 -30.82 -54.36
C GLY A 21 -20.71 -29.61 -53.55
N ALA A 22 -21.97 -29.20 -53.74
CA ALA A 22 -22.64 -28.14 -52.97
C ALA A 22 -22.87 -28.51 -51.50
N ALA A 23 -23.14 -29.79 -51.17
CA ALA A 23 -23.32 -30.26 -49.80
C ALA A 23 -21.99 -30.27 -49.03
N LYS A 24 -20.89 -30.68 -49.67
CA LYS A 24 -19.53 -30.61 -49.10
C LYS A 24 -19.08 -29.17 -48.83
N ALA A 25 -19.41 -28.23 -49.72
CA ALA A 25 -19.13 -26.81 -49.53
C ALA A 25 -19.86 -26.22 -48.32
N ARG A 26 -21.14 -26.57 -48.12
CA ARG A 26 -21.94 -26.15 -46.94
C ARG A 26 -21.41 -26.72 -45.62
N LEU A 27 -20.97 -27.99 -45.63
CA LEU A 27 -20.31 -28.62 -44.47
C LEU A 27 -19.00 -27.91 -44.10
N LYS A 28 -18.14 -27.59 -45.08
CA LYS A 28 -16.90 -26.83 -44.84
C LYS A 28 -17.16 -25.45 -44.23
N GLY A 29 -18.25 -24.78 -44.61
CA GLY A 29 -18.71 -23.53 -44.00
C GLY A 29 -19.06 -23.67 -42.51
N ARG A 30 -19.87 -24.69 -42.16
CA ARG A 30 -20.28 -24.95 -40.77
C ARG A 30 -19.10 -25.31 -39.86
N TYR A 31 -18.21 -26.18 -40.32
CA TYR A 31 -17.01 -26.54 -39.55
C TYR A 31 -16.10 -25.34 -39.30
N ARG A 32 -15.95 -24.41 -40.27
CA ARG A 32 -15.21 -23.17 -40.05
C ARG A 32 -15.86 -22.28 -39.00
N THR A 33 -17.18 -22.07 -39.05
CA THR A 33 -17.89 -21.27 -38.03
C THR A 33 -17.82 -21.91 -36.65
N GLU A 34 -17.97 -23.23 -36.56
CA GLU A 34 -17.83 -23.97 -35.30
C GLU A 34 -16.41 -23.88 -34.73
N THR A 35 -15.39 -23.99 -35.59
CA THR A 35 -13.99 -23.86 -35.18
C THR A 35 -13.70 -22.45 -34.70
N TRP A 36 -14.19 -21.44 -35.41
CA TRP A 36 -14.12 -20.04 -34.97
C TRP A 36 -14.84 -19.81 -33.64
N PHE A 37 -16.04 -20.36 -33.44
CA PHE A 37 -16.76 -20.26 -32.17
C PHE A 37 -16.00 -20.90 -31.01
N LYS A 38 -15.40 -22.09 -31.22
CA LYS A 38 -14.55 -22.76 -30.22
C LYS A 38 -13.31 -21.93 -29.88
N TRP A 39 -12.64 -21.36 -30.88
CA TRP A 39 -11.48 -20.48 -30.67
C TRP A 39 -11.86 -19.16 -29.99
N LEU A 40 -13.00 -18.57 -30.32
CA LEU A 40 -13.52 -17.38 -29.63
C LEU A 40 -13.86 -17.70 -28.17
N GLY A 41 -14.48 -18.85 -27.90
CA GLY A 41 -14.77 -19.31 -26.55
C GLY A 41 -13.50 -19.59 -25.73
N ALA A 42 -12.55 -20.34 -26.31
CA ALA A 42 -11.26 -20.60 -25.68
C ALA A 42 -10.46 -19.31 -25.47
N GLY A 43 -10.50 -18.39 -26.44
CA GLY A 43 -9.90 -17.06 -26.34
C GLY A 43 -10.52 -16.21 -25.24
N ALA A 44 -11.84 -16.25 -25.07
CA ALA A 44 -12.53 -15.55 -23.98
C ALA A 44 -12.14 -16.09 -22.61
N VAL A 45 -12.04 -17.42 -22.45
CA VAL A 45 -11.58 -18.05 -21.19
C VAL A 45 -10.11 -17.72 -20.92
N ALA A 46 -9.26 -17.76 -21.94
CA ALA A 46 -7.85 -17.39 -21.80
C ALA A 46 -7.69 -15.90 -21.42
N LEU A 47 -8.48 -15.01 -22.02
CA LEU A 47 -8.48 -13.59 -21.68
C LEU A 47 -8.98 -13.35 -20.25
N ALA A 48 -10.03 -14.04 -19.81
CA ALA A 48 -10.52 -13.97 -18.44
C ALA A 48 -9.46 -14.48 -17.44
N GLY A 49 -8.79 -15.60 -17.77
CA GLY A 49 -7.67 -16.13 -16.99
C GLY A 49 -6.49 -15.15 -16.92
N LEU A 50 -6.17 -14.47 -18.02
CA LEU A 50 -5.14 -13.43 -18.05
C LEU A 50 -5.49 -12.27 -17.12
N PHE A 51 -6.72 -11.75 -17.18
CA PHE A 51 -7.16 -10.68 -16.28
C PHE A 51 -7.12 -11.10 -14.82
N LEU A 52 -7.50 -12.35 -14.51
CA LEU A 52 -7.38 -12.89 -13.15
C LEU A 52 -5.93 -12.92 -12.70
N VAL A 53 -5.00 -13.42 -13.51
CA VAL A 53 -3.57 -13.45 -13.18
C VAL A 53 -3.02 -12.04 -12.99
N LEU A 54 -3.36 -11.09 -13.87
CA LEU A 54 -2.95 -9.70 -13.75
C LEU A 54 -3.46 -9.07 -12.45
N LEU A 55 -4.74 -9.26 -12.13
CA LEU A 55 -5.35 -8.74 -10.91
C LEU A 55 -4.73 -9.36 -9.66
N LEU A 56 -4.49 -10.68 -9.64
CA LEU A 56 -3.84 -11.33 -8.51
C LEU A 56 -2.38 -10.87 -8.36
N SER A 57 -1.67 -10.69 -9.47
CA SER A 57 -0.29 -10.20 -9.48
C SER A 57 -0.19 -8.78 -8.94
N THR A 58 -1.12 -7.89 -9.30
CA THR A 58 -1.12 -6.50 -8.80
C THR A 58 -1.45 -6.45 -7.32
N ILE A 59 -2.43 -7.24 -6.85
CA ILE A 59 -2.77 -7.33 -5.43
C ILE A 59 -1.57 -7.82 -4.61
N VAL A 60 -0.90 -8.90 -5.05
CA VAL A 60 0.26 -9.44 -4.33
C VAL A 60 1.41 -8.43 -4.34
N ALA A 61 1.71 -7.80 -5.49
CA ALA A 61 2.79 -6.81 -5.58
C ALA A 61 2.56 -5.60 -4.66
N GLN A 62 1.32 -5.10 -4.60
CA GLN A 62 0.94 -3.99 -3.72
C GLN A 62 0.91 -4.38 -2.23
N ALA A 63 0.76 -5.67 -1.91
CA ALA A 63 0.76 -6.16 -0.55
C ALA A 63 2.17 -6.44 0.01
N ILE A 64 3.18 -6.71 -0.82
CA ILE A 64 4.55 -7.02 -0.37
C ILE A 64 5.12 -5.96 0.59
N PRO A 65 5.00 -4.64 0.32
CA PRO A 65 5.52 -3.62 1.24
C PRO A 65 4.89 -3.67 2.63
N ALA A 66 3.66 -4.18 2.79
CA ALA A 66 3.01 -4.30 4.10
C ALA A 66 3.65 -5.37 5.00
N LEU A 67 4.34 -6.36 4.40
CA LEU A 67 5.02 -7.44 5.14
C LEU A 67 6.28 -6.97 5.88
N ARG A 68 6.77 -5.78 5.55
CA ARG A 68 7.94 -5.17 6.16
C ARG A 68 7.53 -3.93 6.93
N GLN A 69 8.24 -3.62 8.00
CA GLN A 69 8.09 -2.38 8.74
C GLN A 69 9.48 -1.89 9.14
N ASN A 70 9.70 -0.59 9.04
CA ASN A 70 10.96 0.02 9.41
C ASN A 70 10.95 0.38 10.90
N TYR A 71 12.11 0.19 11.54
CA TYR A 71 12.35 0.53 12.94
C TYR A 71 13.60 1.39 13.02
N LEU A 72 13.58 2.38 13.90
CA LEU A 72 14.69 3.25 14.22
C LEU A 72 15.31 2.84 15.55
N THR A 73 16.59 2.48 15.53
CA THR A 73 17.32 2.12 16.74
C THR A 73 17.80 3.38 17.45
N LEU A 74 17.31 3.60 18.68
CA LEU A 74 17.65 4.76 19.50
C LEU A 74 18.24 4.33 20.84
N PRO A 75 19.27 5.06 21.34
CA PRO A 75 19.80 4.84 22.68
C PRO A 75 18.86 5.46 23.71
N ILE A 76 17.98 4.65 24.29
CA ILE A 76 16.97 5.09 25.26
C ILE A 76 17.56 5.06 26.67
N ASP A 77 17.57 6.21 27.32
CA ASP A 77 18.03 6.35 28.71
C ASP A 77 16.91 5.97 29.70
N LEU A 78 17.04 4.77 30.27
CA LEU A 78 16.16 4.19 31.29
C LEU A 78 16.79 4.25 32.69
N SER A 79 17.70 5.20 32.93
CA SER A 79 18.30 5.40 34.24
C SER A 79 17.27 5.80 35.30
N ALA A 80 17.61 5.56 36.56
CA ALA A 80 16.76 5.89 37.71
C ALA A 80 16.43 7.39 37.83
N ALA A 81 17.14 8.26 37.10
CA ALA A 81 16.84 9.69 37.02
C ALA A 81 15.58 9.98 36.18
N LYS A 82 15.29 9.14 35.17
CA LYS A 82 14.17 9.31 34.23
C LYS A 82 13.03 8.33 34.48
N VAL A 83 13.33 7.15 34.99
CA VAL A 83 12.35 6.07 35.18
C VAL A 83 12.39 5.61 36.64
N ASP A 84 11.29 5.84 37.36
CA ASP A 84 11.11 5.30 38.71
C ASP A 84 10.63 3.84 38.63
N PRO A 85 11.43 2.85 39.08
CA PRO A 85 11.04 1.44 39.03
C PRO A 85 9.77 1.12 39.82
N ALA A 86 9.41 1.94 40.82
CA ALA A 86 8.19 1.74 41.60
C ALA A 86 6.93 2.28 40.90
N LYS A 87 7.09 3.12 39.87
CA LYS A 87 6.01 3.85 39.21
C LYS A 87 6.12 3.84 37.68
N LEU A 88 6.32 2.66 37.11
CA LEU A 88 6.44 2.49 35.66
C LEU A 88 5.23 3.03 34.88
N ASP A 89 4.05 3.03 35.50
CA ASP A 89 2.81 3.43 34.85
C ASP A 89 2.67 4.95 34.63
N GLU A 90 3.38 5.75 35.43
CA GLU A 90 3.33 7.22 35.38
C GLU A 90 4.38 7.82 34.44
N VAL A 91 5.32 7.00 33.95
CA VAL A 91 6.45 7.46 33.12
C VAL A 91 6.00 7.70 31.68
N ASN A 92 6.38 8.86 31.14
CA ASN A 92 6.16 9.18 29.72
C ASN A 92 7.31 8.65 28.87
N TYR A 93 7.20 7.38 28.48
CA TYR A 93 8.19 6.69 27.65
C TYR A 93 8.34 7.30 26.25
N ASP A 94 7.27 7.85 25.66
CA ASP A 94 7.34 8.52 24.36
C ASP A 94 8.26 9.74 24.41
N ALA A 95 8.18 10.53 25.50
CA ALA A 95 9.06 11.67 25.69
C ALA A 95 10.54 11.26 25.77
N ILE A 96 10.85 10.11 26.38
CA ILE A 96 12.23 9.59 26.46
C ILE A 96 12.74 9.19 25.07
N ALA A 97 11.93 8.47 24.28
CA ALA A 97 12.27 8.10 22.91
C ALA A 97 12.45 9.34 22.01
N GLN A 98 11.56 10.32 22.15
CA GLN A 98 11.63 11.60 21.43
C GLN A 98 12.87 12.42 21.82
N GLU A 99 13.30 12.37 23.08
CA GLU A 99 14.54 13.01 23.53
C GLU A 99 15.77 12.33 22.93
N ALA A 100 15.80 10.99 22.90
CA ALA A 100 16.88 10.22 22.27
C ALA A 100 17.01 10.53 20.77
N LEU A 101 15.88 10.70 20.07
CA LEU A 101 15.86 11.15 18.68
C LEU A 101 16.35 12.59 18.54
N ALA A 102 15.85 13.50 19.38
CA ALA A 102 16.25 14.91 19.35
C ALA A 102 17.75 15.12 19.62
N ALA A 103 18.36 14.28 20.46
CA ALA A 103 19.79 14.32 20.75
C ALA A 103 20.67 14.05 19.52
N ARG A 104 20.14 13.39 18.48
CA ARG A 104 20.84 13.16 17.21
C ARG A 104 20.83 14.37 16.28
N PHE A 105 19.92 15.32 16.49
CA PHE A 105 19.75 16.50 15.66
C PHE A 105 19.82 17.78 16.52
N PRO A 106 20.99 18.10 17.11
CA PRO A 106 21.14 19.25 18.00
C PRO A 106 20.83 20.59 17.34
N ASP A 107 21.00 20.68 16.01
CA ASP A 107 20.74 21.88 15.23
C ASP A 107 19.24 22.20 15.08
N VAL A 108 18.36 21.25 15.38
CA VAL A 108 16.90 21.40 15.27
C VAL A 108 16.34 22.14 16.50
N THR A 109 16.33 23.47 16.40
CA THR A 109 15.95 24.37 17.50
C THR A 109 14.51 24.88 17.42
N SER A 110 13.98 25.05 16.21
CA SER A 110 12.62 25.59 15.98
C SER A 110 11.53 24.69 16.56
N ARG A 111 10.48 25.29 17.16
CA ARG A 111 9.32 24.54 17.68
C ARG A 111 8.62 23.72 16.59
N GLN A 112 8.52 24.28 15.38
CA GLN A 112 7.90 23.59 14.25
C GLN A 112 8.73 22.38 13.85
N ASP A 113 10.04 22.55 13.74
CA ASP A 113 10.95 21.48 13.30
C ASP A 113 11.08 20.38 14.36
N ARG A 114 11.10 20.73 15.65
CA ARG A 114 11.03 19.73 16.73
C ARG A 114 9.74 18.93 16.71
N ARG A 115 8.62 19.54 16.29
CA ARG A 115 7.34 18.81 16.15
C ARG A 115 7.41 17.83 14.99
N LEU A 116 7.96 18.23 13.84
CA LEU A 116 8.18 17.35 12.69
C LEU A 116 9.13 16.20 13.06
N LEU A 117 10.26 16.51 13.72
CA LEU A 117 11.24 15.51 14.13
C LEU A 117 10.63 14.44 15.05
N ARG A 118 9.81 14.86 16.04
CA ARG A 118 9.10 13.92 16.92
C ARG A 118 8.09 13.06 16.17
N GLY A 119 7.56 13.54 15.05
CA GLY A 119 6.64 12.81 14.18
C GLY A 119 7.31 11.78 13.27
N LEU A 120 8.65 11.63 13.30
CA LEU A 120 9.32 10.56 12.55
C LEU A 120 9.16 9.18 13.20
N ILE A 121 8.86 9.14 14.50
CA ILE A 121 8.65 7.91 15.27
C ILE A 121 7.18 7.80 15.69
N SER A 122 6.72 6.55 15.82
CA SER A 122 5.34 6.26 16.22
C SER A 122 5.00 6.85 17.58
N THR A 123 3.78 7.36 17.73
CA THR A 123 3.28 7.88 19.02
C THR A 123 2.91 6.79 20.03
N GLY A 124 2.87 5.52 19.60
CA GLY A 124 2.61 4.38 20.47
C GLY A 124 3.87 3.69 20.98
N THR A 125 5.05 4.25 20.71
CA THR A 125 6.35 3.72 21.14
C THR A 125 6.38 3.43 22.64
N GLY A 126 5.84 4.33 23.45
CA GLY A 126 5.85 4.23 24.90
C GLY A 126 5.05 3.03 25.41
N VAL A 127 4.01 2.60 24.69
CA VAL A 127 3.23 1.41 25.05
C VAL A 127 4.06 0.14 24.85
N PHE A 128 4.80 0.03 23.74
CA PHE A 128 5.68 -1.12 23.50
C PHE A 128 6.86 -1.14 24.45
N LEU A 129 7.52 0.00 24.63
CA LEU A 129 8.66 0.10 25.54
C LEU A 129 8.26 -0.28 26.96
N ARG A 130 7.11 0.21 27.46
CA ARG A 130 6.58 -0.19 28.76
C ARG A 130 6.26 -1.68 28.84
N LYS A 131 5.65 -2.25 27.80
CA LYS A 131 5.33 -3.68 27.74
C LYS A 131 6.61 -4.54 27.77
N ASP A 132 7.64 -4.13 27.04
CA ASP A 132 8.90 -4.84 26.97
C ASP A 132 9.68 -4.72 28.29
N ILE A 133 9.69 -3.54 28.93
CA ILE A 133 10.24 -3.34 30.29
C ILE A 133 9.49 -4.20 31.32
N ALA A 134 8.16 -4.34 31.20
CA ALA A 134 7.39 -5.19 32.09
C ALA A 134 7.71 -6.68 31.91
N ALA A 135 8.09 -7.10 30.71
CA ALA A 135 8.52 -8.47 30.40
C ALA A 135 9.98 -8.73 30.81
N ASP A 136 10.86 -7.74 30.64
CA ASP A 136 12.27 -7.77 31.05
C ASP A 136 12.66 -6.51 31.85
N PRO A 137 12.49 -6.54 33.19
CA PRO A 137 12.89 -5.43 34.06
C PRO A 137 14.41 -5.16 34.06
N GLY A 138 15.23 -6.05 33.50
CA GLY A 138 16.68 -5.88 33.39
C GLY A 138 17.09 -4.73 32.46
N MET A 139 16.17 -4.22 31.64
CA MET A 139 16.38 -3.05 30.80
C MET A 139 16.52 -1.73 31.60
N LEU A 140 16.07 -1.72 32.86
CA LEU A 140 16.11 -0.53 33.72
C LEU A 140 17.52 -0.26 34.27
N GLY A 141 17.82 1.02 34.51
CA GLY A 141 19.03 1.45 35.21
C GLY A 141 20.17 1.93 34.32
N GLY A 142 20.02 1.92 32.99
CA GLY A 142 21.03 2.41 32.06
C GLY A 142 20.46 2.83 30.70
N THR A 143 21.36 3.03 29.73
CA THR A 143 20.98 3.30 28.33
C THR A 143 20.91 1.99 27.56
N VAL A 144 19.81 1.77 26.85
CA VAL A 144 19.58 0.56 26.04
C VAL A 144 19.28 0.98 24.61
N ASP A 145 19.92 0.33 23.64
CA ASP A 145 19.56 0.47 22.24
C ASP A 145 18.23 -0.24 21.98
N TYR A 146 17.19 0.55 21.72
CA TYR A 146 15.84 0.04 21.53
C TYR A 146 15.34 0.42 20.14
N ALA A 147 14.69 -0.55 19.49
CA ALA A 147 14.16 -0.38 18.15
C ALA A 147 12.73 0.14 18.21
N VAL A 148 12.58 1.41 17.83
CA VAL A 148 11.31 2.14 17.85
C VAL A 148 10.65 2.07 16.47
N PRO A 149 9.35 1.73 16.35
CA PRO A 149 8.66 1.80 15.06
C PRO A 149 8.63 3.24 14.54
N VAL A 150 8.94 3.44 13.26
CA VAL A 150 8.76 4.75 12.61
C VAL A 150 7.29 5.02 12.32
N ASP A 151 6.95 6.31 12.21
CA ASP A 151 5.63 6.80 11.81
C ASP A 151 5.20 6.28 10.43
N ASP A 152 3.90 6.27 10.15
CA ASP A 152 3.35 5.70 8.92
C ASP A 152 3.87 6.39 7.65
N PHE A 153 3.96 7.72 7.62
CA PHE A 153 4.47 8.44 6.47
C PHE A 153 5.97 8.24 6.29
N ALA A 154 6.71 8.19 7.40
CA ALA A 154 8.14 7.87 7.38
C ALA A 154 8.39 6.45 6.84
N ASP A 155 7.61 5.46 7.29
CA ASP A 155 7.69 4.08 6.83
C ASP A 155 7.34 3.94 5.33
N LEU A 156 6.27 4.61 4.88
CA LEU A 156 5.89 4.64 3.45
C LEU A 156 6.94 5.30 2.58
N TYR A 157 7.61 6.36 3.06
CA TYR A 157 8.74 6.97 2.36
C TYR A 157 9.92 6.00 2.24
N LEU A 158 10.31 5.36 3.34
CA LEU A 158 11.42 4.39 3.36
C LEU A 158 11.16 3.17 2.46
N LYS A 159 9.88 2.84 2.22
CA LYS A 159 9.42 1.81 1.27
C LYS A 159 9.35 2.28 -0.18
N GLY A 160 9.60 3.55 -0.46
CA GLY A 160 9.54 4.15 -1.80
C GLY A 160 8.12 4.36 -2.33
N LEU A 161 7.13 4.50 -1.44
CA LEU A 161 5.71 4.63 -1.81
C LEU A 161 5.16 6.06 -1.70
N LEU A 162 5.87 6.96 -1.00
CA LEU A 162 5.35 8.28 -0.65
C LEU A 162 5.96 9.43 -1.48
N ALA A 163 7.17 9.25 -1.98
CA ALA A 163 7.84 10.21 -2.85
C ALA A 163 8.70 9.46 -3.85
N ASP A 164 8.63 9.88 -5.12
CA ASP A 164 9.57 9.44 -6.13
C ASP A 164 10.88 10.21 -5.94
N VAL A 165 11.87 9.54 -5.37
CA VAL A 165 13.21 10.09 -5.20
C VAL A 165 13.94 9.84 -6.52
N GLY A 166 14.23 10.92 -7.24
CA GLY A 166 14.99 10.87 -8.48
C GLY A 166 16.44 10.45 -8.24
N SER A 167 17.27 10.60 -9.27
CA SER A 167 18.70 10.30 -9.17
C SER A 167 19.44 11.31 -8.28
N ASP A 168 20.32 10.79 -7.43
CA ASP A 168 21.40 11.57 -6.82
C ASP A 168 22.46 11.82 -7.91
N GLU A 169 22.53 13.06 -8.40
CA GLU A 169 23.45 13.45 -9.47
C GLU A 169 24.64 14.22 -8.89
N ALA A 170 25.86 13.75 -9.18
CA ALA A 170 27.06 14.47 -8.77
C ALA A 170 27.15 15.81 -9.51
N ILE A 171 27.35 16.89 -8.76
CA ILE A 171 27.54 18.23 -9.32
C ILE A 171 28.99 18.32 -9.80
N SER A 172 29.17 18.50 -11.11
CA SER A 172 30.47 18.51 -11.78
C SER A 172 31.24 19.83 -11.60
N THR A 173 30.66 20.81 -10.90
CA THR A 173 31.28 22.12 -10.64
C THR A 173 31.45 22.39 -9.15
N SER A 174 32.25 23.41 -8.84
CA SER A 174 32.44 23.81 -7.44
C SER A 174 31.18 24.46 -6.89
N VAL A 175 30.77 24.06 -5.68
CA VAL A 175 29.66 24.68 -4.95
C VAL A 175 30.22 25.44 -3.76
N THR A 176 29.96 26.74 -3.71
CA THR A 176 30.44 27.61 -2.62
C THR A 176 29.28 28.17 -1.81
N PRO A 177 29.17 27.85 -0.51
CA PRO A 177 28.16 28.42 0.37
C PRO A 177 28.58 29.77 0.96
N SER A 178 27.60 30.64 1.21
CA SER A 178 27.81 31.91 1.91
C SER A 178 27.85 31.78 3.44
N LYS A 179 27.13 30.81 4.02
CA LYS A 179 27.04 30.52 5.47
C LYS A 179 26.79 29.02 5.70
N THR A 180 26.86 28.57 6.95
CA THR A 180 26.65 27.16 7.33
C THR A 180 25.24 26.83 7.82
N SER A 181 24.39 27.82 8.09
CA SER A 181 23.04 27.61 8.65
C SER A 181 22.06 28.71 8.24
N GLY A 182 20.76 28.40 8.24
CA GLY A 182 19.69 29.34 7.91
C GLY A 182 19.50 29.54 6.41
N ASP A 183 19.09 30.73 6.01
CA ASP A 183 18.96 31.08 4.58
C ASP A 183 20.34 31.49 4.03
N ILE A 184 20.75 30.80 2.96
CA ILE A 184 22.07 30.96 2.36
C ILE A 184 21.99 31.13 0.84
N ASP A 185 22.99 31.83 0.31
CA ASP A 185 23.30 31.84 -1.11
C ASP A 185 24.36 30.76 -1.42
N LEU A 186 24.15 30.01 -2.50
CA LEU A 186 25.06 29.05 -3.10
C LEU A 186 25.52 29.54 -4.46
N THR A 187 26.82 29.51 -4.72
CA THR A 187 27.39 29.81 -6.05
C THR A 187 27.86 28.53 -6.71
N PHE A 188 27.38 28.27 -7.93
CA PHE A 188 27.79 27.15 -8.78
C PHE A 188 28.79 27.63 -9.84
N GLY A 189 29.70 26.76 -10.24
CA GLY A 189 30.72 27.09 -11.24
C GLY A 189 30.21 27.22 -12.67
N ASP A 190 28.97 26.83 -12.95
CA ASP A 190 28.31 26.83 -14.26
C ASP A 190 26.80 27.16 -14.15
N ASP A 191 26.12 27.21 -15.31
CA ASP A 191 24.69 27.50 -15.44
C ASP A 191 23.80 26.24 -15.56
N ALA A 192 24.38 25.04 -15.47
CA ALA A 192 23.67 23.76 -15.61
C ALA A 192 22.48 23.63 -14.65
N MET A 193 22.62 24.15 -13.42
CA MET A 193 21.55 24.18 -12.42
C MET A 193 20.32 24.99 -12.86
N LEU A 194 20.49 26.03 -13.69
CA LEU A 194 19.37 26.80 -14.22
C LEU A 194 18.58 26.00 -15.25
N ALA A 195 19.27 25.27 -16.14
CA ALA A 195 18.62 24.40 -17.11
C ALA A 195 17.85 23.26 -16.42
N LEU A 196 18.43 22.67 -15.38
CA LEU A 196 17.79 21.64 -14.57
C LEU A 196 16.55 22.17 -13.86
N ALA A 197 16.65 23.33 -13.20
CA ALA A 197 15.52 23.93 -12.50
C ALA A 197 14.33 24.22 -13.44
N ARG A 198 14.58 24.71 -14.67
CA ARG A 198 13.52 24.89 -15.69
C ARG A 198 12.84 23.57 -16.04
N GLY A 199 13.60 22.50 -16.20
CA GLY A 199 13.07 21.16 -16.48
C GLY A 199 12.25 20.55 -15.35
N ARG A 200 12.42 21.04 -14.10
CA ARG A 200 11.76 20.53 -12.89
C ARG A 200 10.67 21.46 -12.34
N GLY A 201 10.10 22.29 -13.21
CA GLY A 201 8.91 23.10 -12.90
C GLY A 201 9.18 24.42 -12.16
N ALA A 202 10.42 24.91 -12.15
CA ALA A 202 10.69 26.27 -11.66
C ALA A 202 10.00 27.32 -12.54
N THR A 203 9.43 28.35 -11.91
CA THR A 203 8.79 29.46 -12.61
C THR A 203 9.80 30.57 -12.89
N GLU A 204 9.91 30.97 -14.16
CA GLU A 204 10.81 32.05 -14.58
C GLU A 204 10.13 33.42 -14.41
N GLY A 205 10.76 34.28 -13.60
CA GLY A 205 10.35 35.65 -13.36
C GLY A 205 11.13 36.66 -14.22
N GLU A 206 10.93 37.95 -13.92
CA GLU A 206 11.69 39.03 -14.56
C GLU A 206 13.20 38.88 -14.25
N ASN A 207 14.05 39.16 -15.25
CA ASN A 207 15.51 39.03 -15.20
C ASN A 207 16.07 37.59 -15.15
N GLY A 208 15.28 36.57 -15.52
CA GLY A 208 15.74 35.18 -15.60
C GLY A 208 15.89 34.49 -14.24
N MET A 209 15.32 35.08 -13.18
CA MET A 209 15.24 34.45 -11.87
C MET A 209 14.24 33.30 -11.91
N LEU A 210 14.66 32.10 -11.52
CA LEU A 210 13.86 30.91 -11.41
C LEU A 210 13.43 30.71 -9.95
N THR A 211 12.14 30.67 -9.67
CA THR A 211 11.61 30.40 -8.34
C THR A 211 11.01 29.00 -8.26
N LEU A 212 11.35 28.25 -7.20
CA LEU A 212 10.81 26.93 -6.95
C LEU A 212 9.53 27.08 -6.14
N THR A 213 8.39 27.03 -6.83
CA THR A 213 7.06 27.14 -6.21
C THR A 213 6.59 25.79 -5.67
N SER A 214 5.44 25.77 -4.98
CA SER A 214 4.91 24.56 -4.32
C SER A 214 4.64 23.38 -5.26
N GLY A 215 4.49 23.62 -6.57
CA GLY A 215 4.30 22.60 -7.58
C GLY A 215 5.58 22.13 -8.27
N ALA A 216 6.73 22.72 -7.96
CA ALA A 216 8.03 22.32 -8.51
C ALA A 216 8.61 21.13 -7.72
N SER A 217 9.47 20.35 -8.36
CA SER A 217 10.24 19.31 -7.69
C SER A 217 11.17 19.92 -6.65
N SER A 218 11.41 19.22 -5.54
CA SER A 218 12.34 19.69 -4.52
C SER A 218 13.78 19.41 -4.95
N LEU A 219 14.60 20.46 -4.99
CA LEU A 219 16.03 20.37 -5.30
C LEU A 219 16.83 20.51 -4.01
N LEU A 220 17.51 19.44 -3.61
CA LEU A 220 18.31 19.36 -2.39
C LEU A 220 19.79 19.19 -2.76
N VAL A 221 20.64 20.11 -2.33
CA VAL A 221 22.08 20.04 -2.56
C VAL A 221 22.77 19.52 -1.30
N VAL A 222 23.41 18.37 -1.40
CA VAL A 222 24.12 17.68 -0.31
C VAL A 222 25.62 17.86 -0.49
N PHE A 223 26.28 18.50 0.47
CA PHE A 223 27.73 18.76 0.45
C PHE A 223 28.21 19.18 1.85
N ASN A 224 29.51 19.05 2.12
CA ASN A 224 30.12 19.42 3.41
C ASN A 224 29.34 18.91 4.65
N GLY A 225 28.84 17.67 4.61
CA GLY A 225 28.11 17.06 5.72
C GLY A 225 26.68 17.56 5.94
N GLY A 226 26.20 18.54 5.16
CA GLY A 226 24.86 19.11 5.31
C GLY A 226 24.05 19.11 4.01
N THR A 227 22.78 19.54 4.15
CA THR A 227 21.80 19.51 3.06
C THR A 227 21.08 20.86 2.95
N VAL A 228 21.04 21.40 1.74
CA VAL A 228 20.46 22.72 1.44
C VAL A 228 19.32 22.56 0.44
N LYS A 229 18.12 22.99 0.81
CA LYS A 229 16.98 23.05 -0.11
C LYS A 229 17.01 24.33 -0.91
N LEU A 230 17.02 24.24 -2.23
CA LEU A 230 16.96 25.42 -3.09
C LEU A 230 15.54 26.01 -3.08
N THR A 231 15.46 27.34 -3.08
CA THR A 231 14.20 28.10 -3.14
C THR A 231 14.11 28.98 -4.38
N ALA A 232 15.25 29.49 -4.85
CA ALA A 232 15.34 30.24 -6.09
C ALA A 232 16.73 30.10 -6.71
N LEU A 233 16.82 30.30 -8.02
CA LEU A 233 18.06 30.36 -8.77
C LEU A 233 18.07 31.59 -9.67
N SER A 234 19.24 32.14 -9.93
CA SER A 234 19.43 33.28 -10.83
C SER A 234 20.75 33.18 -11.59
N PRO A 235 20.84 33.74 -12.80
CA PRO A 235 22.10 33.84 -13.52
C PRO A 235 23.11 34.69 -12.74
N GLY A 236 24.29 34.12 -12.53
CA GLY A 236 25.44 34.80 -11.92
C GLY A 236 26.38 35.42 -12.97
N PRO A 237 27.38 36.20 -12.52
CA PRO A 237 28.39 36.77 -13.40
C PRO A 237 29.22 35.66 -14.07
N SER A 238 29.65 35.89 -15.31
CA SER A 238 30.55 34.98 -16.05
C SER A 238 29.99 33.58 -16.33
N GLY A 239 28.67 33.43 -16.48
CA GLY A 239 28.04 32.13 -16.81
C GLY A 239 27.91 31.18 -15.62
N THR A 240 28.00 31.71 -14.40
CA THR A 240 27.73 30.97 -13.15
C THR A 240 26.24 30.99 -12.82
N ALA A 241 25.80 30.14 -11.89
CA ALA A 241 24.48 30.23 -11.27
C ALA A 241 24.61 30.58 -9.80
N VAL A 242 23.72 31.45 -9.31
CA VAL A 242 23.56 31.75 -7.89
C VAL A 242 22.19 31.26 -7.45
N ALA A 243 22.15 30.38 -6.46
CA ALA A 243 20.91 29.91 -5.85
C ALA A 243 20.73 30.44 -4.45
N LYS A 244 19.48 30.72 -4.09
CA LYS A 244 19.04 30.89 -2.71
C LYS A 244 18.53 29.57 -2.20
N GLY A 245 18.84 29.24 -0.96
CA GLY A 245 18.37 28.02 -0.33
C GLY A 245 18.25 28.14 1.17
N THR A 246 17.53 27.20 1.76
CA THR A 246 17.37 27.04 3.20
C THR A 246 18.16 25.81 3.64
N VAL A 247 19.03 25.98 4.63
CA VAL A 247 19.80 24.88 5.20
C VAL A 247 18.86 24.02 6.04
N ILE A 248 18.74 22.74 5.69
CA ILE A 248 17.98 21.74 6.45
C ILE A 248 18.88 21.09 7.50
N GLU A 249 20.09 20.71 7.10
CA GLU A 249 21.16 20.19 7.96
C GLU A 249 22.38 21.08 7.84
N ALA A 250 22.93 21.48 8.98
CA ALA A 250 24.04 22.43 9.03
C ALA A 250 25.26 21.93 8.25
N LEU A 251 25.93 22.83 7.55
CA LEU A 251 27.16 22.52 6.83
C LEU A 251 28.34 22.57 7.80
N ASP A 252 29.27 21.61 7.68
CA ASP A 252 30.48 21.55 8.50
C ASP A 252 31.43 22.74 8.26
N SER A 253 31.40 23.30 7.04
CA SER A 253 32.32 24.35 6.61
C SER A 253 31.74 25.20 5.47
N THR A 254 32.20 26.46 5.40
CA THR A 254 31.95 27.35 4.25
C THR A 254 32.95 27.16 3.10
N ALA A 255 33.88 26.21 3.22
CA ALA A 255 34.85 25.92 2.17
C ALA A 255 34.14 25.47 0.87
N PRO A 256 34.63 25.86 -0.32
CA PRO A 256 34.10 25.39 -1.58
C PRO A 256 34.18 23.86 -1.67
N ALA A 257 33.06 23.21 -1.95
CA ALA A 257 33.05 21.80 -2.33
C ALA A 257 33.57 21.69 -3.77
N ALA A 258 34.60 20.86 -3.98
CA ALA A 258 35.18 20.66 -5.31
C ALA A 258 34.22 19.87 -6.22
N SER A 259 34.53 19.85 -7.52
CA SER A 259 33.79 19.04 -8.50
C SER A 259 33.62 17.59 -8.02
N GLY A 260 32.38 17.10 -8.04
CA GLY A 260 32.03 15.74 -7.61
C GLY A 260 31.94 15.53 -6.09
N GLN A 261 32.18 16.55 -5.27
CA GLN A 261 32.00 16.49 -3.80
C GLN A 261 30.61 16.96 -3.34
N ALA A 262 29.83 17.57 -4.24
CA ALA A 262 28.45 17.94 -4.00
C ALA A 262 27.52 17.06 -4.84
N PHE A 263 26.38 16.69 -4.27
CA PHE A 263 25.35 15.90 -4.92
C PHE A 263 24.04 16.68 -4.95
N LEU A 264 23.35 16.63 -6.08
CA LEU A 264 21.98 17.10 -6.21
C LEU A 264 21.05 15.91 -6.05
N ARG A 265 20.24 15.93 -5.00
CA ARG A 265 19.10 15.04 -4.82
C ARG A 265 17.84 15.76 -5.30
N VAL A 266 17.14 15.14 -6.24
CA VAL A 266 15.87 15.67 -6.73
C VAL A 266 14.73 14.77 -6.24
N ILE A 267 13.73 15.38 -5.60
CA ILE A 267 12.48 14.69 -5.28
C ILE A 267 11.46 15.15 -6.32
N ASP A 268 11.15 14.26 -7.26
CA ASP A 268 10.32 14.59 -8.42
C ASP A 268 8.91 14.97 -8.02
N THR A 269 8.39 14.31 -6.98
CA THR A 269 7.09 14.62 -6.40
C THR A 269 7.17 15.92 -5.59
N PRO A 270 6.45 16.99 -5.98
CA PRO A 270 6.46 18.26 -5.25
C PRO A 270 6.07 18.09 -3.78
N GLU A 271 6.68 18.87 -2.88
CA GLU A 271 6.41 18.79 -1.44
C GLU A 271 4.91 18.98 -1.11
N ALA A 272 4.20 19.85 -1.84
CA ALA A 272 2.77 20.06 -1.62
C ALA A 272 1.88 18.87 -2.02
N SER A 273 2.40 17.95 -2.83
CA SER A 273 1.69 16.77 -3.34
C SER A 273 1.91 15.52 -2.51
N ARG A 274 2.70 15.61 -1.43
CA ARG A 274 3.00 14.49 -0.52
C ARG A 274 2.68 14.83 0.93
N LYS A 275 2.60 13.80 1.77
CA LYS A 275 2.27 13.93 3.21
C LYS A 275 3.49 14.04 4.13
N ILE A 276 4.69 13.85 3.58
CA ILE A 276 5.98 14.03 4.25
C ILE A 276 6.64 15.28 3.71
N SER A 277 7.38 16.02 4.54
CA SER A 277 8.12 17.24 4.17
C SER A 277 9.53 16.96 3.67
N ASP A 278 10.20 17.94 3.05
CA ASP A 278 11.61 17.83 2.66
C ASP A 278 12.52 17.61 3.86
N LYS A 279 12.23 18.28 4.98
CA LYS A 279 13.02 18.16 6.21
C LYS A 279 12.98 16.74 6.77
N GLU A 280 11.79 16.15 6.82
CA GLU A 280 11.60 14.77 7.30
C GLU A 280 12.32 13.76 6.40
N ILE A 281 12.27 13.94 5.07
CA ILE A 281 13.03 13.10 4.13
C ILE A 281 14.52 13.17 4.41
N VAL A 282 15.08 14.39 4.52
CA VAL A 282 16.51 14.57 4.78
C VAL A 282 16.92 13.89 6.08
N TRP A 283 16.18 14.11 7.17
CA TRP A 283 16.47 13.46 8.44
C TRP A 283 16.36 11.93 8.38
N LEU A 284 15.37 11.39 7.67
CA LEU A 284 15.23 9.94 7.48
C LEU A 284 16.38 9.35 6.67
N ASP A 285 16.81 10.02 5.61
CA ASP A 285 17.96 9.60 4.81
C ASP A 285 19.27 9.64 5.63
N THR A 286 19.43 10.65 6.48
CA THR A 286 20.55 10.75 7.42
C THR A 286 20.53 9.59 8.44
N LEU A 287 19.36 9.27 9.00
CA LEU A 287 19.22 8.12 9.91
C LEU A 287 19.45 6.77 9.19
N LYS A 288 19.01 6.66 7.94
CA LYS A 288 19.20 5.47 7.09
C LYS A 288 20.68 5.27 6.74
N SER A 289 21.36 6.33 6.31
CA SER A 289 22.78 6.30 5.96
C SER A 289 23.69 6.05 7.17
N ALA A 290 23.27 6.49 8.36
CA ALA A 290 23.91 6.15 9.63
C ALA A 290 23.68 4.68 10.07
N GLY A 291 22.88 3.90 9.35
CA GLY A 291 22.59 2.50 9.67
C GLY A 291 21.67 2.32 10.87
N LEU A 292 20.95 3.36 11.29
CA LEU A 292 20.04 3.31 12.45
C LEU A 292 18.66 2.78 12.10
N ILE A 293 18.30 2.76 10.82
CA ILE A 293 17.02 2.26 10.32
C ILE A 293 17.16 0.81 9.86
N GLU A 294 16.33 -0.07 10.41
CA GLU A 294 16.28 -1.49 10.07
C GLU A 294 14.90 -1.87 9.55
N SER A 295 14.85 -2.64 8.46
CA SER A 295 13.60 -3.20 7.92
C SER A 295 13.35 -4.61 8.46
N ARG A 296 12.33 -4.75 9.32
CA ARG A 296 11.97 -6.03 9.97
C ARG A 296 10.69 -6.61 9.36
N PHE A 297 10.43 -7.89 9.63
CA PHE A 297 9.14 -8.50 9.32
C PHE A 297 8.05 -7.87 10.19
N ASN A 298 6.94 -7.47 9.58
CA ASN A 298 5.86 -6.75 10.25
C ASN A 298 4.99 -7.71 11.09
N SER A 299 5.48 -8.09 12.27
CA SER A 299 4.73 -8.92 13.22
C SER A 299 3.49 -8.20 13.76
N ILE A 300 3.56 -6.87 13.87
CA ILE A 300 2.46 -6.01 14.32
C ILE A 300 1.25 -6.23 13.41
N PHE A 301 1.42 -6.04 12.10
CA PHE A 301 0.36 -6.21 11.11
C PHE A 301 -0.40 -7.54 11.25
N PHE A 302 0.28 -8.64 11.52
CA PHE A 302 -0.36 -9.96 11.59
C PHE A 302 -0.98 -10.29 12.94
N PHE A 303 -0.42 -9.81 14.05
CA PHE A 303 -0.78 -10.27 15.40
C PHE A 303 -1.38 -9.19 16.31
N THR A 304 -1.48 -7.94 15.86
CA THR A 304 -2.20 -6.89 16.58
C THR A 304 -3.61 -6.66 16.02
N GLY A 305 -4.46 -6.05 16.85
CA GLY A 305 -5.81 -5.64 16.46
C GLY A 305 -5.82 -4.25 15.83
N ALA A 306 -7.02 -3.67 15.73
CA ALA A 306 -7.19 -2.30 15.27
C ALA A 306 -6.49 -1.30 16.23
N SER A 307 -5.77 -0.35 15.65
CA SER A 307 -5.14 0.77 16.36
C SER A 307 -5.62 2.10 15.78
N ARG A 308 -5.44 3.18 16.54
CA ARG A 308 -5.64 4.55 16.05
C ARG A 308 -4.44 5.06 15.24
N GLU A 309 -3.31 4.40 15.38
CA GLU A 309 -2.04 4.67 14.72
C GLU A 309 -1.89 3.68 13.55
N PRO A 310 -1.82 4.15 12.28
CA PRO A 310 -1.80 3.28 11.11
C PRO A 310 -0.65 2.27 11.11
N GLU A 311 0.52 2.67 11.56
CA GLU A 311 1.73 1.84 11.66
C GLU A 311 1.63 0.73 12.72
N LEU A 312 0.67 0.84 13.64
CA LEU A 312 0.41 -0.15 14.69
C LEU A 312 -0.83 -1.02 14.44
N ALA A 313 -1.62 -0.67 13.42
CA ALA A 313 -2.85 -1.37 13.11
C ALA A 313 -2.59 -2.73 12.47
N GLY A 314 -3.24 -3.77 13.00
CA GLY A 314 -3.11 -5.13 12.49
C GLY A 314 -4.43 -5.75 12.04
N VAL A 315 -4.31 -6.82 11.25
CA VAL A 315 -5.44 -7.56 10.65
C VAL A 315 -5.95 -8.68 11.54
N TRP A 316 -5.28 -8.99 12.66
CA TRP A 316 -5.57 -10.18 13.48
C TRP A 316 -7.03 -10.23 13.93
N GLY A 317 -7.58 -9.09 14.38
CA GLY A 317 -8.98 -8.98 14.80
C GLY A 317 -9.96 -9.30 13.66
N ALA A 318 -9.67 -8.84 12.44
CA ALA A 318 -10.51 -9.10 11.27
C ALA A 318 -10.42 -10.57 10.83
N VAL A 319 -9.22 -11.16 10.88
CA VAL A 319 -8.98 -12.58 10.57
C VAL A 319 -9.73 -13.49 11.53
N VAL A 320 -9.55 -13.28 12.84
CA VAL A 320 -10.23 -14.06 13.89
C VAL A 320 -11.74 -13.86 13.82
N GLY A 321 -12.20 -12.62 13.65
CA GLY A 321 -13.63 -12.31 13.54
C GLY A 321 -14.29 -13.00 12.33
N SER A 322 -13.63 -12.96 11.17
CA SER A 322 -14.12 -13.64 9.95
C SER A 322 -14.11 -15.15 10.11
N PHE A 323 -13.05 -15.70 10.70
CA PHE A 323 -12.93 -17.14 10.95
C PHE A 323 -14.02 -17.65 11.90
N LEU A 324 -14.24 -16.98 13.02
CA LEU A 324 -15.30 -17.32 13.97
C LEU A 324 -16.69 -17.20 13.33
N THR A 325 -16.90 -16.17 12.50
CA THR A 325 -18.15 -15.98 11.75
C THR A 325 -18.40 -17.18 10.83
N MET A 326 -17.41 -17.60 10.06
CA MET A 326 -17.51 -18.78 9.18
C MET A 326 -17.78 -20.07 9.95
N ILE A 327 -17.13 -20.27 11.10
CA ILE A 327 -17.39 -21.45 11.95
C ILE A 327 -18.84 -21.47 12.40
N VAL A 328 -19.37 -20.35 12.88
CA VAL A 328 -20.77 -20.27 13.34
C VAL A 328 -21.73 -20.51 12.17
N THR A 329 -21.47 -19.90 11.01
CA THR A 329 -22.25 -20.14 9.79
C THR A 329 -22.27 -21.63 9.45
N LEU A 330 -21.09 -22.26 9.37
CA LEU A 330 -20.96 -23.67 9.01
C LEU A 330 -21.64 -24.59 10.04
N ALA A 331 -21.42 -24.33 11.32
CA ALA A 331 -21.98 -25.13 12.42
C ALA A 331 -23.52 -25.14 12.43
N ILE A 332 -24.16 -24.09 11.91
CA ILE A 332 -25.62 -23.99 11.84
C ILE A 332 -26.13 -24.43 10.46
N ALA A 333 -25.59 -23.85 9.39
CA ALA A 333 -26.08 -24.06 8.03
C ALA A 333 -25.84 -25.49 7.54
N PHE A 334 -24.69 -26.09 7.85
CA PHE A 334 -24.36 -27.42 7.37
C PHE A 334 -25.31 -28.50 7.92
N PRO A 335 -25.48 -28.67 9.25
CA PRO A 335 -26.37 -29.73 9.74
C PRO A 335 -27.83 -29.49 9.38
N ILE A 336 -28.31 -28.24 9.45
CA ILE A 336 -29.72 -27.93 9.14
C ILE A 336 -29.97 -28.06 7.63
N GLY A 337 -29.10 -27.51 6.79
CA GLY A 337 -29.24 -27.55 5.34
C GLY A 337 -29.16 -28.98 4.79
N VAL A 338 -28.21 -29.78 5.25
CA VAL A 338 -28.10 -31.19 4.86
C VAL A 338 -29.31 -31.99 5.35
N SER A 339 -29.74 -31.80 6.61
CA SER A 339 -30.91 -32.51 7.15
C SER A 339 -32.20 -32.14 6.41
N ALA A 340 -32.40 -30.85 6.10
CA ALA A 340 -33.54 -30.38 5.34
C ALA A 340 -33.55 -30.92 3.91
N ALA A 341 -32.39 -30.92 3.23
CA ALA A 341 -32.26 -31.46 1.89
C ALA A 341 -32.55 -32.97 1.84
N ILE A 342 -31.98 -33.76 2.76
CA ILE A 342 -32.25 -35.21 2.86
C ILE A 342 -33.74 -35.45 3.14
N TYR A 343 -34.34 -34.70 4.06
CA TYR A 343 -35.75 -34.86 4.39
C TYR A 343 -36.66 -34.55 3.19
N LEU A 344 -36.41 -33.44 2.49
CA LEU A 344 -37.24 -33.03 1.36
C LEU A 344 -37.10 -33.95 0.14
N GLU A 345 -35.89 -34.47 -0.12
CA GLU A 345 -35.65 -35.30 -1.31
C GLU A 345 -36.05 -36.77 -1.09
N GLU A 346 -35.74 -37.34 0.09
CA GLU A 346 -35.90 -38.78 0.33
C GLU A 346 -37.17 -39.12 1.11
N PHE A 347 -37.57 -38.28 2.07
CA PHE A 347 -38.62 -38.63 3.04
C PHE A 347 -39.93 -37.87 2.83
N ALA A 348 -39.90 -36.69 2.21
CA ALA A 348 -41.08 -35.84 2.13
C ALA A 348 -42.10 -36.35 1.09
N PRO A 349 -43.35 -36.66 1.51
CA PRO A 349 -44.37 -37.09 0.58
C PRO A 349 -44.78 -35.94 -0.35
N LYS A 350 -45.05 -36.24 -1.63
CA LYS A 350 -45.53 -35.25 -2.62
C LYS A 350 -46.96 -34.83 -2.32
N ASN A 351 -47.11 -33.82 -1.47
CA ASN A 351 -48.40 -33.26 -1.08
C ASN A 351 -48.37 -31.71 -1.18
N ARG A 352 -49.53 -31.08 -1.00
CA ARG A 352 -49.65 -29.61 -1.09
C ARG A 352 -48.76 -28.87 -0.08
N LEU A 353 -48.49 -29.47 1.07
CA LEU A 353 -47.66 -28.85 2.11
C LEU A 353 -46.18 -28.84 1.69
N THR A 354 -45.67 -29.96 1.16
CA THR A 354 -44.31 -30.05 0.59
C THR A 354 -44.15 -29.06 -0.56
N THR A 355 -45.15 -28.96 -1.45
CA THR A 355 -45.13 -27.95 -2.53
C THR A 355 -45.12 -26.52 -2.01
N ILE A 356 -45.84 -26.19 -0.93
CA ILE A 356 -45.78 -24.86 -0.31
C ILE A 356 -44.38 -24.59 0.26
N ILE A 357 -43.76 -25.57 0.92
CA ILE A 357 -42.41 -25.43 1.46
C ILE A 357 -41.40 -25.18 0.33
N GLU A 358 -41.40 -26.00 -0.72
CA GLU A 358 -40.53 -25.86 -1.90
C GLU A 358 -40.66 -24.48 -2.58
N VAL A 359 -41.88 -23.95 -2.68
CA VAL A 359 -42.11 -22.61 -3.24
C VAL A 359 -41.53 -21.51 -2.34
N ASN A 360 -41.68 -21.62 -1.01
CA ASN A 360 -41.12 -20.63 -0.08
C ASN A 360 -39.58 -20.66 -0.05
N ILE A 361 -38.99 -21.86 -0.10
CA ILE A 361 -37.54 -22.06 -0.26
C ILE A 361 -37.01 -21.33 -1.49
N ASN A 362 -37.62 -21.58 -2.66
CA ASN A 362 -37.23 -20.91 -3.90
C ASN A 362 -37.42 -19.38 -3.85
N ASN A 363 -38.50 -18.90 -3.23
CA ASN A 363 -38.74 -17.47 -3.07
C ASN A 363 -37.71 -16.83 -2.13
N LEU A 364 -37.32 -17.53 -1.05
CA LEU A 364 -36.35 -17.04 -0.08
C LEU A 364 -34.94 -16.98 -0.67
N ALA A 365 -34.56 -17.96 -1.49
CA ALA A 365 -33.30 -17.96 -2.24
C ALA A 365 -33.20 -16.79 -3.26
N ALA A 366 -34.33 -16.24 -3.70
CA ALA A 366 -34.37 -15.09 -4.60
C ALA A 366 -34.30 -13.73 -3.86
N VAL A 367 -34.36 -13.73 -2.52
CA VAL A 367 -34.33 -12.49 -1.73
C VAL A 367 -32.92 -11.88 -1.74
N PRO A 368 -32.77 -10.58 -2.02
CA PRO A 368 -31.48 -9.90 -1.96
C PRO A 368 -30.83 -9.99 -0.57
N SER A 369 -29.51 -10.19 -0.53
CA SER A 369 -28.76 -10.38 0.73
C SER A 369 -28.90 -9.23 1.74
N ILE A 370 -29.17 -8.00 1.28
CA ILE A 370 -29.40 -6.84 2.15
C ILE A 370 -30.62 -7.02 3.08
N VAL A 371 -31.66 -7.72 2.61
CA VAL A 371 -32.88 -7.97 3.39
C VAL A 371 -32.58 -8.90 4.56
N PHE A 372 -31.78 -9.94 4.34
CA PHE A 372 -31.31 -10.82 5.42
C PHE A 372 -30.47 -10.07 6.46
N GLY A 373 -29.66 -9.10 6.04
CA GLY A 373 -28.92 -8.22 6.95
C GLY A 373 -29.84 -7.40 7.86
N LEU A 374 -30.88 -6.78 7.30
CA LEU A 374 -31.88 -6.02 8.06
C LEU A 374 -32.72 -6.92 8.98
N LEU A 375 -33.10 -8.11 8.52
CA LEU A 375 -33.78 -9.12 9.33
C LEU A 375 -32.91 -9.54 10.52
N GLY A 376 -31.62 -9.78 10.28
CA GLY A 376 -30.64 -10.09 11.31
C GLY A 376 -30.53 -9.02 12.39
N LEU A 377 -30.49 -7.75 11.99
CA LEU A 377 -30.52 -6.60 12.91
C LEU A 377 -31.80 -6.61 13.76
N ALA A 378 -32.97 -6.77 13.14
CA ALA A 378 -34.25 -6.74 13.84
C ALA A 378 -34.41 -7.93 14.82
N VAL A 379 -34.07 -9.15 14.38
CA VAL A 379 -34.28 -10.36 15.17
C VAL A 379 -33.19 -10.55 16.21
N PHE A 380 -31.91 -10.55 15.83
CA PHE A 380 -30.84 -10.90 16.75
C PHE A 380 -30.46 -9.74 17.68
N LEU A 381 -30.35 -8.51 17.17
CA LEU A 381 -29.91 -7.38 18.00
C LEU A 381 -31.10 -6.75 18.73
N ASN A 382 -32.19 -6.44 18.05
CA ASN A 382 -33.30 -5.70 18.67
C ASN A 382 -34.21 -6.61 19.50
N PHE A 383 -34.57 -7.80 19.00
CA PHE A 383 -35.48 -8.71 19.71
C PHE A 383 -34.76 -9.60 20.72
N PHE A 384 -33.70 -10.31 20.31
CA PHE A 384 -32.91 -11.18 21.20
C PHE A 384 -31.86 -10.44 22.05
N GLY A 385 -31.62 -9.15 21.81
CA GLY A 385 -30.70 -8.34 22.62
C GLY A 385 -29.22 -8.72 22.46
N MET A 386 -28.84 -9.38 21.35
CA MET A 386 -27.48 -9.86 21.17
C MET A 386 -26.48 -8.70 20.95
N PRO A 387 -25.22 -8.86 21.39
CA PRO A 387 -24.21 -7.83 21.25
C PRO A 387 -23.92 -7.50 19.78
N ARG A 388 -23.75 -6.21 19.50
CA ARG A 388 -23.31 -5.72 18.18
C ARG A 388 -21.89 -6.16 17.91
N SER A 389 -21.53 -6.30 16.63
CA SER A 389 -20.18 -6.65 16.20
C SER A 389 -19.67 -8.00 16.71
N ALA A 390 -20.57 -8.91 17.08
CA ALA A 390 -20.23 -10.26 17.49
C ALA A 390 -20.18 -11.20 16.27
N PRO A 391 -19.10 -11.98 16.09
CA PRO A 391 -19.00 -12.99 15.03
C PRO A 391 -20.17 -13.99 15.01
N VAL A 392 -20.72 -14.30 16.19
CA VAL A 392 -21.88 -15.19 16.35
C VAL A 392 -23.10 -14.64 15.62
N VAL A 393 -23.39 -13.36 15.76
CA VAL A 393 -24.54 -12.72 15.11
C VAL A 393 -24.37 -12.72 13.60
N GLY A 394 -23.19 -12.32 13.11
CA GLY A 394 -22.88 -12.35 11.68
C GLY A 394 -23.02 -13.77 11.10
N GLY A 395 -22.53 -14.77 11.83
CA GLY A 395 -22.58 -16.17 11.40
C GLY A 395 -24.00 -16.72 11.33
N MET A 396 -24.86 -16.38 12.30
CA MET A 396 -26.27 -16.77 12.26
C MET A 396 -27.04 -16.12 11.09
N VAL A 397 -26.77 -14.85 10.78
CA VAL A 397 -27.39 -14.16 9.64
C VAL A 397 -26.96 -14.80 8.32
N LEU A 398 -25.66 -15.09 8.17
CA LEU A 398 -25.15 -15.80 7.00
C LEU A 398 -25.72 -17.22 6.92
N ALA A 399 -25.87 -17.92 8.05
CA ALA A 399 -26.49 -19.24 8.07
C ALA A 399 -27.91 -19.18 7.52
N LEU A 400 -28.74 -18.25 8.02
CA LEU A 400 -30.11 -18.05 7.54
C LEU A 400 -30.20 -17.78 6.03
N MET A 401 -29.22 -17.05 5.47
CA MET A 401 -29.16 -16.79 4.04
C MET A 401 -28.80 -18.05 3.22
N THR A 402 -28.01 -18.96 3.79
CA THR A 402 -27.56 -20.19 3.11
C THR A 402 -28.50 -21.38 3.28
N LEU A 403 -29.46 -21.31 4.20
CA LEU A 403 -30.43 -22.38 4.40
C LEU A 403 -31.36 -22.50 3.18
N PRO A 404 -31.75 -23.74 2.82
CA PRO A 404 -32.72 -23.97 1.76
C PRO A 404 -34.08 -23.36 2.12
#